data_AF-A0A944HSZ4-F1
#
_entry.id   AF-A0A944HSZ4-F1
#
_cell.length_a   1.000
_cell.length_b   1.000
_cell.length_c   1.000
_cell.angle_alpha   90.00
_cell.angle_beta   90.00
_cell.angle_gamma   90.00
#
_symmetry.space_group_name_H-M   'P 1'
#
loop_
_entity.id
_entity.type
_entity.pdbx_description
1 polymer ?
#
loop_
_entity_poly.entity_id
_entity_poly.type
_entity_poly.pdbx_seq_one_letter_code
_entity_poly.pdbx_strand_id
1 'polypeptide(L)' 'MTDLSQLLQQAMRRHHLTPQAVADKTGIRTPRIRAFAEDGAEGPIRPTEEELAELADALALPLPAVMDAALPTAAATAP' A
#
# COMPACT_ATOMS: atom_id res chain seq x y z
N MET A 1 13.83 6.34 -1.84
CA MET A 1 12.97 5.15 -2.06
C MET A 1 11.57 5.58 -1.66
N THR A 2 10.57 5.34 -2.51
CA THR A 2 9.20 5.77 -2.24
C THR A 2 8.56 4.77 -1.30
N ASP A 3 8.13 5.23 -0.14
CA ASP A 3 7.47 4.39 0.84
C ASP A 3 6.06 3.99 0.38
N LEU A 4 5.62 2.77 0.69
CA LEU A 4 4.27 2.30 0.35
C LEU A 4 3.19 3.25 0.91
N SER A 5 3.37 3.72 2.15
CA SER A 5 2.46 4.67 2.79
C SER A 5 2.29 5.94 1.95
N GLN A 6 3.39 6.53 1.50
CA GLN A 6 3.38 7.73 0.65
C GLN A 6 2.78 7.47 -0.72
N LEU A 7 3.11 6.33 -1.35
CA LEU A 7 2.56 5.93 -2.64
C LEU A 7 1.03 5.83 -2.58
N LEU A 8 0.51 5.16 -1.55
CA LEU A 8 -0.93 4.98 -1.33
C LEU A 8 -1.62 6.31 -1.05
N GLN A 9 -1.07 7.14 -0.15
CA GLN A 9 -1.63 8.45 0.16
C GLN A 9 -1.65 9.38 -1.06
N GLN A 10 -0.59 9.38 -1.86
CA GLN A 10 -0.51 10.18 -3.08
C GLN A 10 -1.53 9.72 -4.13
N ALA A 11 -1.68 8.41 -4.33
CA ALA A 11 -2.66 7.87 -5.26
C ALA A 11 -4.09 8.13 -4.79
N MET A 12 -4.40 7.88 -3.52
CA MET A 12 -5.70 8.21 -2.93
C MET A 12 -6.04 9.69 -3.10
N ARG A 13 -5.07 10.59 -2.82
CA ARG A 13 -5.26 12.03 -2.99
C ARG A 13 -5.46 12.43 -4.45
N ARG A 14 -4.72 11.83 -5.38
CA ARG A 14 -4.85 12.07 -6.84
C ARG A 14 -6.21 11.64 -7.38
N HIS A 15 -6.73 10.53 -6.87
CA HIS A 15 -8.01 9.95 -7.30
C HIS A 15 -9.19 10.37 -6.40
N HIS A 16 -8.96 11.23 -5.41
CA HIS A 16 -9.96 11.64 -4.40
C HIS A 16 -10.65 10.44 -3.69
N LEU A 17 -9.89 9.35 -3.49
CA LEU A 17 -10.39 8.13 -2.86
C LEU A 17 -10.19 8.17 -1.34
N THR A 18 -11.19 7.68 -0.62
CA THR A 18 -11.08 7.44 0.82
C THR A 18 -10.58 6.01 1.09
N PRO A 19 -10.02 5.72 2.27
CA PRO A 19 -9.66 4.35 2.65
C PRO A 19 -10.84 3.37 2.57
N GLN A 20 -12.06 3.86 2.80
CA GLN A 20 -13.28 3.09 2.64
C GLN A 20 -13.59 2.78 1.18
N ALA A 21 -13.41 3.74 0.26
CA ALA A 21 -13.63 3.51 -1.17
C ALA A 21 -12.60 2.50 -1.75
N VAL A 22 -11.36 2.53 -1.26
CA VAL A 22 -10.34 1.55 -1.64
C VAL A 22 -10.67 0.17 -1.07
N ALA A 23 -11.13 0.10 0.18
CA ALA A 23 -11.61 -1.13 0.80
C ALA A 23 -12.78 -1.77 0.03
N ASP A 24 -13.73 -0.94 -0.42
CA ASP A 24 -14.89 -1.38 -1.20
C ASP A 24 -14.47 -1.99 -2.55
N LYS A 25 -13.47 -1.38 -3.21
CA LYS A 25 -12.93 -1.86 -4.48
C LYS A 25 -12.08 -3.14 -4.38
N THR A 26 -11.25 -3.23 -3.35
CA THR A 26 -10.29 -4.33 -3.18
C THR A 26 -10.84 -5.50 -2.37
N GLY A 27 -11.99 -5.32 -1.70
CA GLY A 27 -12.49 -6.26 -0.70
C GLY A 27 -11.65 -6.33 0.59
N ILE A 28 -10.58 -5.54 0.70
CA ILE A 28 -9.72 -5.46 1.88
C ILE A 28 -10.44 -4.65 2.96
N ARG A 29 -10.37 -5.09 4.22
CA ARG A 29 -10.99 -4.36 5.32
C ARG A 29 -10.40 -2.96 5.46
N THR A 30 -11.25 -1.94 5.60
CA THR A 30 -10.84 -0.53 5.79
C THR A 30 -9.75 -0.30 6.85
N PRO A 31 -9.75 -0.98 8.01
CA PRO A 31 -8.66 -0.85 8.98
C PRO A 31 -7.28 -1.26 8.42
N ARG A 32 -7.22 -2.25 7.54
CA ARG A 32 -5.97 -2.68 6.88
C ARG A 32 -5.50 -1.64 5.86
N ILE A 33 -6.42 -1.13 5.04
CA ILE A 33 -6.11 -0.03 4.09
C ILE A 33 -5.53 1.17 4.83
N ARG A 34 -6.12 1.53 5.98
CA ARG A 34 -5.61 2.61 6.82
C ARG A 34 -4.21 2.29 7.33
N ALA A 35 -3.98 1.10 7.86
CA ALA A 35 -2.65 0.69 8.31
C ALA A 35 -1.61 0.74 7.18
N PHE A 36 -1.95 0.31 5.96
CA PHE A 36 -1.03 0.41 4.82
C PHE A 36 -0.75 1.87 4.43
N ALA A 37 -1.75 2.74 4.51
CA ALA A 37 -1.59 4.16 4.21
C ALA A 37 -0.85 4.93 5.31
N GLU A 38 -0.93 4.50 6.58
CA GLU A 38 -0.31 5.15 7.73
C GLU A 38 1.10 4.58 8.01
N ASP A 39 1.23 3.26 8.07
CA ASP A 39 2.46 2.54 8.47
C ASP A 39 3.23 1.91 7.29
N GLY A 40 2.65 1.89 6.08
CA GLY A 40 3.31 1.31 4.90
C GLY A 40 3.51 -0.20 5.02
N ALA A 41 4.56 -0.71 4.38
CA ALA A 41 4.95 -2.13 4.47
C ALA A 41 5.83 -2.44 5.70
N GLU A 42 6.27 -1.42 6.42
CA GLU A 42 7.08 -1.57 7.64
C GLU A 42 6.23 -1.73 8.91
N GLY A 43 4.93 -1.44 8.82
CA GLY A 43 3.98 -1.56 9.91
C GLY A 43 3.75 -2.98 10.44
N PRO A 44 3.02 -3.11 11.57
CA PRO A 44 2.65 -4.40 12.15
C PRO A 44 1.75 -5.22 11.24
N ILE A 45 1.08 -4.56 10.28
CA ILE A 45 0.21 -5.19 9.29
C ILE A 45 0.92 -5.11 7.94
N ARG A 46 1.52 -6.23 7.52
CA ARG A 46 2.12 -6.34 6.19
C ARG A 46 1.07 -6.72 5.13
N PRO A 47 1.02 -6.03 3.98
CA PRO A 47 0.18 -6.42 2.87
C PRO A 47 0.73 -7.68 2.19
N THR A 48 -0.16 -8.57 1.74
CA THR A 48 0.22 -9.73 0.91
C THR A 48 0.40 -9.33 -0.55
N GLU A 49 1.03 -10.18 -1.36
CA GLU A 49 1.16 -9.93 -2.81
C GLU A 49 -0.19 -9.78 -3.51
N GLU A 50 -1.21 -10.55 -3.11
CA GLU A 50 -2.58 -10.41 -3.60
C GLU A 50 -3.18 -9.05 -3.21
N GLU A 51 -3.02 -8.62 -1.95
CA GLU A 51 -3.50 -7.31 -1.50
C GLU A 51 -2.79 -6.16 -2.23
N LEU A 52 -1.50 -6.30 -2.53
CA LEU A 52 -0.74 -5.33 -3.32
C LEU A 52 -1.23 -5.26 -4.77
N ALA A 53 -1.59 -6.40 -5.37
CA ALA A 53 -2.19 -6.45 -6.70
C ALA A 53 -3.55 -5.74 -6.73
N GLU A 54 -4.41 -6.02 -5.76
CA GLU A 54 -5.72 -5.37 -5.61
C GLU A 54 -5.57 -3.86 -5.37
N LEU A 55 -4.63 -3.44 -4.52
CA LEU A 55 -4.33 -2.03 -4.29
C LEU A 55 -3.84 -1.33 -5.55
N ALA A 56 -2.96 -1.98 -6.31
CA ALA A 56 -2.45 -1.45 -7.57
C ALA A 56 -3.60 -1.23 -8.57
N ASP A 57 -4.49 -2.21 -8.73
CA ASP A 57 -5.65 -2.10 -9.59
C ASP A 57 -6.62 -0.99 -9.13
N ALA A 58 -7.02 -1.01 -7.85
CA ALA A 58 -7.98 -0.07 -7.30
C ALA A 58 -7.51 1.40 -7.37
N LEU A 59 -6.20 1.62 -7.26
CA LEU A 59 -5.56 2.94 -7.30
C LEU A 59 -5.00 3.29 -8.70
N ALA A 60 -5.21 2.44 -9.71
CA ALA A 60 -4.67 2.59 -11.05
C ALA A 60 -3.14 2.85 -11.06
N LEU A 61 -2.42 2.15 -10.17
CA LEU A 61 -0.97 2.21 -10.04
C LEU A 61 -0.32 1.01 -10.75
N PRO A 62 0.89 1.18 -11.30
CA PRO A 62 1.64 0.06 -11.83
C PRO A 62 2.05 -0.90 -10.70
N LEU A 63 1.62 -2.16 -10.79
CA LEU A 63 1.94 -3.21 -9.82
C LEU A 63 3.44 -3.28 -9.44
N PRO A 64 4.40 -3.19 -10.38
CA PRO A 64 5.82 -3.20 -10.01
C PRO A 64 6.22 -2.07 -9.06
N ALA A 65 5.61 -0.88 -9.18
CA ALA A 65 5.91 0.24 -8.28
C ALA A 65 5.30 0.03 -6.88
N VAL A 66 4.14 -0.62 -6.82
CA VAL A 66 3.48 -0.97 -5.55
C VAL A 66 4.27 -2.07 -4.84
N MET A 67 4.73 -3.08 -5.58
CA MET A 67 5.59 -4.14 -5.05
C MET A 67 6.95 -3.61 -4.59
N ASP A 68 7.60 -2.75 -5.38
CA ASP A 68 8.89 -2.13 -5.00
C ASP A 68 8.76 -1.29 -3.73
N ALA A 69 7.68 -0.50 -3.60
CA ALA A 69 7.39 0.27 -2.40
C ALA A 69 7.03 -0.59 -1.18
N ALA A 70 6.50 -1.80 -1.42
CA ALA A 70 6.16 -2.77 -0.38
C ALA A 70 7.30 -3.72 -0.01
N LEU A 71 8.38 -3.75 -0.79
CA LEU A 71 9.59 -4.46 -0.41
C LEU A 71 10.11 -3.77 0.86
N PRO A 72 10.26 -4.49 1.97
CA PRO A 72 10.92 -3.93 3.14
C PRO A 72 12.30 -3.46 2.67
N THR A 73 12.66 -2.22 3.01
CA THR A 73 14.04 -1.76 2.89
C THR A 73 14.85 -2.61 3.87
N ALA A 74 15.23 -3.82 3.44
CA ALA A 74 16.19 -4.67 4.11
C ALA A 74 17.58 -4.06 3.85
N ALA A 75 17.79 -2.86 4.40
CA ALA A 75 19.07 -2.18 4.48
C ALA A 75 19.26 -1.64 5.91
N ALA A 76 19.11 -2.53 6.89
CA ALA A 76 19.94 -2.50 8.09
C ALA A 76 20.58 -3.89 8.21
N THR A 77 21.78 -3.99 7.64
CA THR A 77 22.70 -5.12 7.61
C THR A 77 22.95 -5.75 8.99
N ALA A 78 23.21 -7.06 8.95
CA ALA A 78 23.79 -7.92 9.99
C ALA A 78 24.97 -7.29 10.76
N PRO A 79 25.28 -7.81 11.96
CA PRO A 79 26.19 -8.96 12.06
C PRO A 79 25.62 -10.21 12.74
#